data_AF-A0A1G9UA75-F1
#
_entry.id   AF-A0A1G9UA75-F1
#
_cell.length_a   1.000
_cell.length_b   1.000
_cell.length_c   1.000
_cell.angle_alpha   90.00
_cell.angle_beta   90.00
_cell.angle_gamma   90.00
#
_symmetry.space_group_name_H-M   'P 1'
#
loop_
_entity.id
_entity.type
_entity.pdbx_description
1 polymer ?
#
loop_
_entity_poly.entity_id
_entity_poly.type
_entity_poly.pdbx_seq_one_letter_code
_entity_poly.pdbx_strand_id
1 'polypeptide(L)'
;MSQSTESSVDRLVELLNDRLIQSEWEILTALADADGPLTIDELVEATGYTDRTVTKRLGTLEDKVHGGTLLSRNDEDNPVLHPQFAKAVRRYTA
;
A
#
# COMPACT_ATOMS: atom_id res chain seq x y z
N MET A 1 7.16 -26.00 -0.53
CA MET A 1 5.74 -25.83 -0.21
C MET A 1 5.43 -24.34 -0.09
N SER A 2 5.46 -23.60 -1.21
CA SER A 2 5.38 -22.12 -1.20
C SER A 2 4.05 -21.57 -1.77
N GLN A 3 3.18 -22.43 -2.30
CA GLN A 3 1.90 -22.02 -2.90
C GLN A 3 0.89 -21.45 -1.89
N SER A 4 0.94 -21.87 -0.62
CA SER A 4 -0.10 -21.52 0.36
C SER A 4 -0.01 -20.06 0.83
N THR A 5 1.19 -19.50 0.96
CA THR A 5 1.41 -18.13 1.43
C THR A 5 1.16 -17.11 0.33
N GLU A 6 1.63 -17.36 -0.89
CA GLU A 6 1.32 -16.49 -2.05
C GLU A 6 -0.21 -16.42 -2.27
N SER A 7 -0.89 -17.57 -2.22
CA SER A 7 -2.36 -17.60 -2.30
C SER A 7 -3.07 -16.86 -1.15
N SER A 8 -2.44 -16.71 0.02
CA SER A 8 -3.06 -16.00 1.15
C SER A 8 -2.89 -14.49 1.04
N VAL A 9 -1.71 -14.03 0.58
CA VAL A 9 -1.46 -12.60 0.33
C VAL A 9 -2.30 -12.10 -0.85
N ASP A 10 -2.44 -12.91 -1.90
CA ASP A 10 -3.26 -12.56 -3.07
C ASP A 10 -4.74 -12.40 -2.68
N ARG A 11 -5.28 -13.30 -1.86
CA ARG A 11 -6.63 -13.16 -1.29
C ARG A 11 -6.79 -11.94 -0.38
N LEU A 12 -5.75 -11.57 0.36
CA LEU A 12 -5.78 -10.36 1.16
C LEU A 12 -5.90 -9.12 0.27
N VAL A 13 -5.15 -9.07 -0.84
CA VAL A 13 -5.21 -7.97 -1.80
C VAL A 13 -6.60 -7.85 -2.42
N GLU A 14 -7.21 -8.97 -2.84
CA GLU A 14 -8.60 -9.00 -3.31
C GLU A 14 -9.57 -8.42 -2.28
N LEU A 15 -9.48 -8.87 -1.02
CA LEU A 15 -10.33 -8.38 0.07
C LEU A 15 -10.11 -6.90 0.38
N LEU A 16 -8.88 -6.40 0.24
CA LEU A 16 -8.56 -4.99 0.44
C LEU A 16 -9.10 -4.14 -0.71
N ASN A 17 -8.98 -4.57 -1.96
CA ASN A 17 -9.56 -3.86 -3.10
C ASN A 17 -11.07 -3.63 -2.93
N ASP A 18 -11.80 -4.62 -2.43
CA ASP A 18 -13.25 -4.51 -2.21
C ASP A 18 -13.63 -3.60 -1.02
N ARG A 19 -12.71 -3.39 -0.06
CA ARG A 19 -12.98 -2.68 1.20
C ARG A 19 -12.40 -1.27 1.26
N LEU A 20 -11.29 -1.04 0.55
CA LEU A 20 -10.64 0.24 0.47
C LEU A 20 -11.45 1.13 -0.47
N ILE A 21 -11.56 2.40 -0.09
CA ILE A 21 -12.09 3.39 -1.03
C ILE A 21 -11.02 3.70 -2.08
N GLN A 22 -11.43 4.26 -3.22
CA GLN A 22 -10.55 4.53 -4.35
C GLN A 22 -9.25 5.24 -3.97
N SER A 23 -9.31 6.33 -3.20
CA SER A 23 -8.10 7.06 -2.82
C SER A 23 -7.12 6.24 -1.96
N GLU A 24 -7.63 5.32 -1.15
CA GLU A 24 -6.79 4.42 -0.33
C GLU A 24 -6.14 3.35 -1.22
N TRP A 25 -6.90 2.80 -2.15
CA TRP A 25 -6.40 1.81 -3.11
C TRP A 25 -5.34 2.40 -4.05
N GLU A 26 -5.55 3.61 -4.56
CA GLU A 26 -4.61 4.28 -5.47
C GLU A 26 -3.31 4.65 -4.74
N ILE A 27 -3.36 5.09 -3.49
CA ILE A 27 -2.16 5.32 -2.66
C ILE A 27 -1.42 4.01 -2.40
N LEU A 28 -2.15 2.93 -2.08
CA LEU A 28 -1.55 1.61 -1.88
C LEU A 28 -0.87 1.10 -3.16
N THR A 29 -1.49 1.34 -4.31
CA THR A 29 -0.93 0.97 -5.63
C THR A 29 0.32 1.78 -5.95
N ALA A 30 0.31 3.10 -5.71
CA ALA A 30 1.49 3.94 -5.90
C ALA A 30 2.68 3.49 -5.04
N LEU A 31 2.43 3.18 -3.77
CA LEU A 31 3.45 2.59 -2.88
C LEU A 31 3.92 1.22 -3.36
N ALA A 32 3.00 0.43 -3.92
CA ALA A 32 3.36 -0.88 -4.45
C ALA A 32 4.25 -0.73 -5.67
N ASP A 33 3.94 0.16 -6.62
CA ASP A 33 4.69 0.34 -7.87
C ASP A 33 6.07 0.97 -7.69
N ALA A 34 6.28 1.73 -6.62
CA ALA A 34 7.58 2.35 -6.32
C ALA A 34 8.70 1.33 -6.09
N ASP A 35 9.92 1.67 -6.50
CA ASP A 35 11.14 0.88 -6.25
C ASP A 35 11.69 1.06 -4.82
N GLY A 36 11.03 1.87 -4.00
CA GLY A 36 11.42 2.17 -2.62
C GLY A 36 10.35 2.95 -1.85
N PRO A 37 10.65 3.38 -0.62
CA PRO A 37 9.79 4.26 0.15
C PRO A 37 9.51 5.54 -0.62
N LEU A 38 8.28 6.05 -0.53
CA LEU A 38 7.91 7.36 -1.09
C LEU A 38 7.70 8.35 0.04
N THR A 39 8.13 9.59 -0.17
CA THR A 39 7.73 10.74 0.64
C THR A 39 6.26 11.09 0.42
N ILE A 40 5.68 11.92 1.30
CA ILE A 40 4.32 12.44 1.12
C ILE A 40 4.20 13.24 -0.19
N ASP A 41 5.20 14.06 -0.51
CA ASP A 41 5.20 14.86 -1.74
C ASP A 41 5.23 13.97 -2.99
N GLU A 42 6.05 12.92 -3.00
CA GLU A 42 6.09 11.96 -4.12
C GLU A 42 4.77 11.20 -4.27
N LEU A 43 4.09 10.87 -3.16
CA LEU A 43 2.74 10.28 -3.19
C LEU A 43 1.69 11.25 -3.73
N VAL A 44 1.78 12.54 -3.36
CA VAL A 44 0.94 13.60 -3.90
C VAL A 44 1.13 13.71 -5.42
N GLU A 45 2.37 13.70 -5.89
CA GLU A 45 2.68 13.74 -7.32
C GLU A 45 2.20 12.48 -8.05
N ALA A 46 2.43 11.29 -7.49
CA ALA A 46 2.06 10.02 -8.11
C ALA A 46 0.54 9.81 -8.21
N THR A 47 -0.21 10.29 -7.22
CA THR A 47 -1.67 10.07 -7.13
C THR A 47 -2.51 11.27 -7.57
N GLY A 48 -1.92 12.47 -7.63
CA GLY A 48 -2.63 13.72 -7.88
C GLY A 48 -3.51 14.19 -6.72
N TYR A 49 -3.49 13.51 -5.57
CA TYR A 49 -4.23 13.93 -4.39
C TYR A 49 -3.51 15.03 -3.63
N THR A 50 -4.27 15.87 -2.92
CA THR A 50 -3.69 16.85 -2.00
C THR A 50 -2.94 16.17 -0.85
N ASP A 51 -1.88 16.79 -0.33
CA ASP A 51 -1.15 16.36 0.87
C ASP A 51 -2.09 15.89 2.00
N ARG A 52 -3.07 16.72 2.37
CA ARG A 52 -4.04 16.40 3.43
C ARG A 52 -4.77 15.07 3.20
N THR A 53 -5.11 14.79 1.95
CA THR A 53 -5.79 13.54 1.58
C THR A 53 -4.81 12.38 1.67
N VAL A 54 -3.61 12.52 1.09
CA VAL A 54 -2.55 11.51 1.16
C VAL A 54 -2.24 11.13 2.60
N THR A 55 -1.89 12.11 3.44
CA THR A 55 -1.57 11.91 4.86
C THR A 55 -2.71 11.22 5.62
N LYS A 56 -3.96 11.66 5.41
CA LYS A 56 -5.13 11.06 6.07
C LYS A 56 -5.35 9.60 5.64
N ARG A 57 -5.24 9.31 4.34
CA ARG A 57 -5.47 7.97 3.80
C ARG A 57 -4.33 7.02 4.15
N LEU A 58 -3.10 7.53 4.19
CA LEU A 58 -1.94 6.75 4.60
C LEU A 58 -2.09 6.27 6.05
N GLY A 59 -2.45 7.15 6.99
CA GLY A 59 -2.73 6.73 8.37
C GLY A 59 -3.88 5.72 8.46
N THR A 60 -4.92 5.89 7.63
CA THR A 60 -6.02 4.92 7.55
C THR A 60 -5.56 3.56 7.01
N LEU A 61 -4.65 3.53 6.04
CA LEU A 61 -4.06 2.31 5.50
C LEU A 61 -3.18 1.61 6.55
N GLU A 62 -2.36 2.36 7.29
CA GLU A 62 -1.52 1.81 8.37
C GLU A 62 -2.37 1.09 9.42
N ASP A 63 -3.53 1.65 9.78
CA ASP A 63 -4.50 1.02 10.68
C ASP A 63 -5.16 -0.22 10.08
N LYS A 64 -5.56 -0.16 8.80
CA LYS A 64 -6.33 -1.23 8.14
C LYS A 64 -5.46 -2.41 7.70
N VAL A 65 -4.22 -2.17 7.30
CA VAL A 65 -3.37 -3.19 6.68
C VAL A 65 -2.53 -3.88 7.77
N HIS A 66 -3.13 -4.93 8.36
CA HIS A 66 -2.52 -5.81 9.36
C HIS A 66 -1.74 -5.08 10.48
N GLY A 67 -2.22 -3.92 10.93
CA GLY A 67 -1.70 -3.17 12.07
C GLY A 67 -0.23 -2.75 11.92
N GLY A 68 0.16 -2.28 10.73
CA GLY A 68 1.51 -1.78 10.48
C GLY A 68 2.54 -2.82 10.01
N THR A 69 2.16 -4.11 9.89
CA THR A 69 3.12 -5.17 9.49
C THR A 69 3.36 -5.26 7.99
N LEU A 70 2.37 -4.89 7.17
CA LEU A 70 2.50 -4.89 5.72
C LEU A 70 2.69 -3.49 5.12
N LEU A 71 2.42 -2.46 5.91
CA LEU A 71 2.70 -1.07 5.63
C LEU A 71 3.29 -0.47 6.91
N SER A 72 4.58 -0.15 6.90
CA SER A 72 5.30 0.44 8.03
C SER A 72 5.95 1.75 7.62
N ARG A 73 6.62 2.41 8.57
CA ARG A 73 7.48 3.57 8.27
C ARG A 73 8.95 3.22 8.42
N ASN A 74 9.81 3.78 7.57
CA ASN A 74 11.27 3.64 7.70
C ASN A 74 11.82 4.65 8.73
N ASP A 75 13.15 4.73 8.87
CA ASP A 75 13.82 5.65 9.79
C ASP A 75 13.60 7.14 9.47
N GLU A 76 13.15 7.45 8.25
CA GLU A 76 12.84 8.80 7.76
C GLU A 76 11.33 9.11 7.79
N ASP A 77 10.54 8.26 8.46
CA ASP A 77 9.08 8.37 8.53
C ASP A 77 8.35 8.17 7.18
N ASN A 78 9.02 7.63 6.17
CA ASN A 78 8.42 7.34 4.87
C ASN A 78 7.69 5.99 4.87
N PRO A 79 6.48 5.88 4.27
CA PRO A 79 5.77 4.62 4.14
C PRO A 79 6.50 3.58 3.28
N VAL A 80 6.50 2.34 3.77
CA VAL A 80 7.13 1.18 3.14
C VAL A 80 6.19 0.00 3.16
N LEU A 81 5.91 -0.57 1.99
CA LEU A 81 5.18 -1.83 1.90
C LEU A 81 6.11 -3.03 2.07
N HIS A 82 5.60 -4.06 2.73
CA HIS A 82 6.29 -5.33 2.78
C HIS A 82 6.46 -5.90 1.34
N PRO A 83 7.65 -6.37 0.93
CA PRO A 83 7.93 -6.70 -0.48
C PRO A 83 6.98 -7.73 -1.10
N GLN A 84 6.57 -8.75 -0.33
CA GLN A 84 5.61 -9.75 -0.81
C GLN A 84 4.22 -9.15 -1.05
N PHE A 85 3.83 -8.17 -0.24
CA PHE A 85 2.55 -7.50 -0.35
C PHE A 85 2.55 -6.51 -1.52
N ALA A 86 3.61 -5.71 -1.68
CA ALA A 86 3.80 -4.87 -2.86
C ALA A 86 3.72 -5.69 -4.16
N LYS A 87 4.41 -6.83 -4.23
CA LYS A 87 4.34 -7.75 -5.39
C LYS A 87 2.93 -8.29 -5.64
N ALA A 88 2.14 -8.54 -4.60
CA ALA A 88 0.77 -9.01 -4.75
C ALA A 88 -0.15 -7.89 -5.26
N VAL A 89 -0.02 -6.67 -4.75
CA VAL A 89 -0.74 -5.48 -5.23
C VAL A 89 -0.44 -5.24 -6.72
N ARG A 90 0.84 -5.20 -7.11
CA ARG A 90 1.26 -5.04 -8.53
C ARG A 90 0.65 -6.08 -9.45
N ARG A 91 0.56 -7.34 -9.00
CA ARG A 91 -0.03 -8.44 -9.79
C ARG A 91 -1.55 -8.31 -9.95
N TYR A 92 -2.22 -7.69 -8.98
CA TYR A 92 -3.65 -7.49 -9.01
C TYR A 92 -4.05 -6.29 -9.90
N THR A 93 -3.17 -5.29 -10.01
CA THR A 93 -3.40 -4.07 -10.81
C THR A 93 -2.93 -4.16 -12.26
N ALA A 94 -2.11 -5.16 -12.61
CA ALA A 94 -1.61 -5.43 -13.96
C ALA A 94 -2.64 -6.17 -14.84
#